data_AF-A0A4P7U928-F1
#
_entry.id   AF-A0A4P7U928-F1
#
_cell.length_a   1.000
_cell.length_b   1.000
_cell.length_c   1.000
_cell.angle_alpha   90.00
_cell.angle_beta   90.00
_cell.angle_gamma   90.00
#
_symmetry.space_group_name_H-M   'P 1'
#
loop_
_entity.id
_entity.type
_entity.pdbx_description
1 polymer ?
#
loop_
_entity_poly.entity_id
_entity_poly.type
_entity_poly.pdbx_seq_one_letter_code
_entity_poly.pdbx_strand_id
1 'polypeptide(L)'
;MPVETPGAENIGVPFTPWQTDNPLQGTVWVETPFAHGNVAQFDDRWKLITEDTLPKYQQLLRDDPDLARALIAADVGGRVDEYRLKNTIDDILRQLATDWEVDRVEQ
;
A
#
# COMPACT_ATOMS: atom_id res chain seq x y z
N MET A 1 -3.94 9.52 -3.57
CA MET A 1 -4.78 10.70 -3.22
C MET A 1 -3.95 11.98 -3.32
N PRO A 2 -4.52 13.13 -3.74
CA PRO A 2 -3.77 14.37 -3.83
C PRO A 2 -3.60 15.00 -2.43
N VAL A 3 -2.39 15.45 -2.12
CA VAL A 3 -2.04 16.09 -0.84
C VAL A 3 -1.20 17.33 -1.12
N GLU A 4 -1.51 18.44 -0.44
CA GLU A 4 -0.68 19.65 -0.48
C GLU A 4 0.56 19.47 0.39
N THR A 5 1.73 19.80 -0.14
CA THR A 5 2.96 19.76 0.65
C THR A 5 2.95 20.82 1.74
N PRO A 6 3.43 20.50 2.95
CA PRO A 6 3.47 21.45 4.05
C PRO A 6 4.57 22.50 3.81
N GLY A 7 4.31 23.76 4.19
CA GLY A 7 5.29 24.83 4.08
C GLY A 7 4.67 26.18 3.77
N ALA A 8 5.53 27.19 3.66
CA ALA A 8 5.14 28.51 3.15
C ALA A 8 5.30 28.54 1.63
N GLU A 9 4.28 29.02 0.92
CA GLU A 9 4.26 29.13 -0.55
C GLU A 9 5.44 29.95 -1.10
N ASN A 10 5.93 30.89 -0.28
CA ASN A 10 7.08 31.72 -0.59
C ASN A 10 8.13 31.61 0.51
N ILE A 11 9.39 31.52 0.12
CA ILE A 11 10.55 31.60 1.03
C ILE A 11 11.22 32.95 0.81
N GLY A 12 11.58 33.64 1.88
CA GLY A 12 12.24 34.94 1.83
C GLY A 12 13.25 35.15 2.95
N VAL A 13 14.09 36.17 2.77
CA VAL A 13 15.05 36.57 3.80
C VAL A 13 14.39 37.58 4.76
N PRO A 14 14.35 37.32 6.08
CA PRO A 14 13.70 38.21 7.03
C PRO A 14 14.17 39.67 6.92
N PHE A 15 13.24 40.61 7.05
CA PHE A 15 13.49 42.06 7.01
C PHE A 15 14.02 42.60 5.67
N THR A 16 13.88 41.83 4.59
CA THR A 16 14.19 42.28 3.23
C THR A 16 12.99 42.06 2.29
N PRO A 17 12.90 42.77 1.16
CA PRO A 17 11.85 42.55 0.16
C PRO A 17 12.08 41.31 -0.72
N TRP A 18 13.15 40.54 -0.51
CA TRP A 18 13.47 39.38 -1.35
C TRP A 18 12.65 38.16 -0.94
N GLN A 19 11.79 37.70 -1.84
CA GLN A 19 11.02 36.45 -1.74
C GLN A 19 11.07 35.70 -3.08
N THR A 20 10.98 34.38 -3.01
CA THR A 20 10.86 33.48 -4.16
C THR A 20 9.84 32.39 -3.85
N ASP A 21 9.23 31.85 -4.90
CA ASP A 21 8.36 30.68 -4.77
C ASP A 21 9.15 29.54 -4.11
N ASN A 22 8.51 28.84 -3.19
CA ASN A 22 9.08 27.66 -2.56
C ASN A 22 8.99 26.48 -3.55
N PRO A 23 10.12 25.96 -4.07
CA PRO A 23 10.09 24.88 -5.06
C PRO A 23 9.63 23.53 -4.49
N LEU A 24 9.45 23.43 -3.16
CA LEU A 24 8.90 22.28 -2.46
C LEU A 24 7.39 22.41 -2.19
N GLN A 25 6.78 23.56 -2.50
CA GLN A 25 5.35 23.79 -2.33
C GLN A 25 4.57 23.31 -3.56
N GLY A 26 3.52 22.52 -3.35
CA GLY A 26 2.60 22.09 -4.39
C GLY A 26 1.85 20.80 -4.05
N THR A 27 1.03 20.32 -4.98
CA THR A 27 0.28 19.08 -4.82
C THR A 27 1.12 17.86 -5.22
N VAL A 28 1.07 16.80 -4.41
CA VAL A 28 1.62 15.47 -4.71
C VAL A 28 0.53 14.41 -4.67
N TRP A 29 0.66 13.37 -5.49
CA TRP A 29 -0.11 12.15 -5.38
C TRP A 29 0.58 11.21 -4.41
N VAL A 30 -0.14 10.78 -3.37
CA VAL A 30 0.33 9.81 -2.39
C VAL A 30 -0.50 8.53 -2.50
N GLU A 31 0.15 7.40 -2.71
CA GLU A 31 -0.46 6.08 -2.58
C GLU A 31 -0.07 5.47 -1.24
N THR A 32 -1.07 4.92 -0.53
CA THR A 32 -0.83 4.31 0.77
C THR A 32 -0.42 2.85 0.60
N PRO A 33 0.37 2.29 1.52
CA PRO A 33 0.71 0.86 1.54
C PRO A 33 -0.49 -0.06 1.85
N PHE A 34 -1.69 0.49 2.08
CA PHE A 34 -2.89 -0.30 2.31
C PHE A 34 -3.52 -0.74 1.00
N ALA A 35 -4.08 -1.96 1.00
CA ALA A 35 -4.87 -2.45 -0.12
C ALA A 35 -6.05 -1.51 -0.42
N HIS A 36 -6.36 -1.36 -1.71
CA HIS A 36 -7.51 -0.60 -2.16
C HIS A 36 -8.83 -1.31 -1.78
N GLY A 37 -9.78 -0.52 -1.27
CA GLY A 37 -11.13 -1.00 -0.93
C GLY A 37 -11.28 -1.52 0.50
N ASN A 38 -12.48 -1.99 0.83
CA ASN A 38 -12.82 -2.53 2.14
C ASN A 38 -13.32 -3.97 2.00
N VAL A 39 -12.58 -4.96 2.52
CA VAL A 39 -12.93 -6.38 2.42
C VAL A 39 -14.28 -6.75 3.07
N ALA A 40 -14.80 -5.91 3.97
CA ALA A 40 -16.13 -6.07 4.52
C ALA A 40 -17.23 -5.81 3.47
N GLN A 41 -16.98 -4.95 2.49
CA GLN A 41 -17.87 -4.69 1.37
C GLN A 41 -17.82 -5.83 0.36
N PHE A 42 -18.99 -6.19 -0.19
CA PHE A 42 -19.09 -7.31 -1.12
C PHE A 42 -18.33 -7.05 -2.42
N ASP A 43 -18.54 -5.90 -3.05
CA ASP A 43 -17.96 -5.59 -4.36
C ASP A 43 -16.44 -5.54 -4.31
N ASP A 44 -15.87 -4.90 -3.28
CA ASP A 44 -14.42 -4.83 -3.08
C ASP A 44 -13.81 -6.22 -2.83
N ARG A 45 -14.48 -7.05 -2.02
CA ARG A 45 -14.04 -8.44 -1.81
C ARG A 45 -14.16 -9.27 -3.08
N TRP A 46 -15.22 -9.09 -3.86
CA TRP A 46 -15.39 -9.80 -5.12
C TRP A 46 -14.30 -9.41 -6.12
N LYS A 47 -13.99 -8.11 -6.21
CA LYS A 47 -12.89 -7.58 -7.02
C LYS A 47 -11.54 -8.18 -6.61
N LEU A 48 -11.22 -8.21 -5.31
CA LEU A 48 -10.02 -8.87 -4.79
C LEU A 48 -9.95 -10.35 -5.18
N ILE A 49 -11.08 -11.04 -5.17
CA ILE A 49 -11.15 -12.44 -5.60
C ILE A 49 -10.87 -12.58 -7.08
N THR A 50 -11.57 -11.82 -7.92
CA THR A 50 -11.56 -12.02 -9.37
C THR A 50 -10.30 -11.47 -10.03
N GLU A 51 -9.76 -10.36 -9.54
CA GLU A 51 -8.65 -9.66 -10.19
C GLU A 51 -7.28 -10.05 -9.62
N ASP A 52 -7.20 -10.45 -8.34
CA ASP A 52 -5.92 -10.75 -7.69
C ASP A 52 -5.76 -12.22 -7.33
N THR A 53 -6.62 -12.74 -6.46
CA THR A 53 -6.35 -14.04 -5.81
C THR A 53 -6.68 -15.23 -6.70
N LEU A 54 -7.77 -15.21 -7.48
CA LEU A 54 -8.13 -16.32 -8.38
C LEU A 54 -7.07 -16.52 -9.48
N PRO A 55 -6.60 -15.50 -10.21
CA PRO A 55 -5.54 -15.67 -11.21
C PRO A 55 -4.25 -16.25 -10.61
N LYS A 56 -3.83 -15.80 -9.43
CA LYS A 56 -2.65 -16.33 -8.72
C LYS A 56 -2.84 -17.78 -8.30
N TYR A 57 -4.02 -18.14 -7.81
CA TYR A 57 -4.32 -19.53 -7.47
C TYR A 57 -4.31 -20.44 -8.71
N GLN A 58 -4.88 -19.98 -9.83
CA GLN A 58 -4.84 -20.71 -11.10
C GLN A 58 -3.41 -20.82 -11.65
N GLN A 59 -2.57 -19.80 -11.44
CA GLN A 59 -1.15 -19.87 -11.75
C GLN A 59 -0.46 -20.92 -10.88
N LEU A 60 -0.68 -20.91 -9.57
CA LEU A 60 -0.12 -21.90 -8.65
C LEU A 60 -0.51 -23.33 -9.05
N LEU A 61 -1.78 -23.57 -9.41
CA LEU A 61 -2.22 -24.89 -9.86
C LEU A 61 -1.52 -25.37 -11.15
N ARG A 62 -1.12 -24.46 -12.03
CA ARG A 62 -0.40 -24.77 -13.27
C ARG A 62 1.09 -24.96 -13.04
N ASP A 63 1.69 -24.07 -12.25
CA ASP A 63 3.14 -23.96 -12.11
C ASP A 63 3.67 -24.90 -11.00
N ASP A 64 2.91 -25.09 -9.91
CA ASP A 64 3.28 -25.95 -8.78
C ASP A 64 2.05 -26.63 -8.13
N PRO A 65 1.51 -27.69 -8.76
CA PRO A 65 0.34 -28.38 -8.27
C PRO A 65 0.57 -29.12 -6.93
N ASP A 66 1.81 -29.49 -6.62
CA ASP A 66 2.12 -30.18 -5.36
C ASP A 66 2.12 -29.20 -4.18
N LEU A 67 2.67 -28.00 -4.36
CA LEU A 67 2.54 -26.92 -3.40
C LEU A 67 1.07 -26.52 -3.18
N ALA A 68 0.27 -26.45 -4.25
CA ALA A 68 -1.15 -26.17 -4.14
C ALA A 68 -1.86 -27.21 -3.24
N ARG A 69 -1.58 -28.50 -3.44
CA ARG A 69 -2.13 -29.59 -2.59
C ARG A 69 -1.66 -29.46 -1.14
N ALA A 70 -0.39 -29.18 -0.92
CA ALA A 70 0.18 -29.02 0.42
C ALA A 70 -0.50 -27.86 1.17
N LEU A 71 -0.72 -26.72 0.50
CA LEU A 71 -1.38 -25.55 1.09
C LEU A 71 -2.85 -25.80 1.45
N ILE A 72 -3.57 -26.59 0.63
CA ILE A 72 -4.96 -26.99 0.91
C ILE A 72 -5.01 -27.98 2.09
N ALA A 73 -4.02 -28.86 2.20
CA ALA A 73 -3.93 -29.84 3.28
C ALA A 73 -3.32 -29.28 4.58
N ALA A 74 -2.81 -28.04 4.55
CA ALA A 74 -2.13 -27.43 5.69
C ALA A 74 -3.09 -27.21 6.87
N ASP A 75 -2.56 -27.34 8.09
CA ASP A 75 -3.32 -27.08 9.30
C ASP A 75 -3.74 -25.60 9.37
N VAL A 76 -5.06 -25.36 9.42
CA VAL A 76 -5.62 -24.01 9.48
C VAL A 76 -5.27 -23.34 10.80
N GLY A 77 -5.19 -24.10 11.90
CA GLY A 77 -4.90 -23.55 13.23
C GLY A 77 -3.52 -22.90 13.30
N GLY A 78 -2.49 -23.63 12.87
CA GLY A 78 -1.11 -23.15 12.78
C GLY A 78 -1.00 -21.91 11.90
N ARG A 79 -1.61 -21.94 10.71
CA ARG A 79 -1.60 -20.79 9.78
C ARG A 79 -2.30 -19.57 10.36
N VAL A 80 -3.42 -19.74 11.06
CA VAL A 80 -4.09 -18.63 11.73
C VAL A 80 -3.18 -18.02 12.80
N ASP A 81 -2.44 -18.82 13.58
CA ASP A 81 -1.50 -18.24 14.54
C ASP A 81 -0.33 -17.53 13.84
N GLU A 82 0.23 -18.08 12.77
CA GLU A 82 1.27 -17.41 11.96
C GLU A 82 0.82 -16.02 11.48
N TYR A 83 -0.42 -15.89 10.98
CA TYR A 83 -0.96 -14.62 10.47
C TYR A 83 -1.63 -13.74 11.54
N ARG A 84 -1.53 -14.09 12.83
CA ARG A 84 -2.00 -13.19 13.89
C ARG A 84 -1.14 -11.95 13.95
N LEU A 85 -1.78 -10.81 14.21
CA LEU A 85 -1.11 -9.51 14.30
C LEU A 85 0.14 -9.53 15.20
N LYS A 86 0.09 -10.19 16.36
CA LYS A 86 1.26 -10.31 17.26
C LYS A 86 2.51 -10.91 16.59
N ASN A 87 2.33 -11.75 15.58
CA ASN A 87 3.39 -12.49 14.89
C ASN A 87 3.79 -11.82 13.56
N THR A 88 2.97 -10.90 13.04
CA THR A 88 3.21 -10.21 11.76
C THR A 88 3.39 -8.69 11.90
N ILE A 89 3.30 -8.14 13.12
CA ILE A 89 3.32 -6.69 13.33
C ILE A 89 4.63 -6.06 12.86
N ASP A 90 5.76 -6.73 13.02
CA ASP A 90 7.06 -6.21 12.58
C ASP A 90 7.12 -6.06 11.04
N ASP A 91 6.58 -7.04 10.32
CA ASP A 91 6.49 -6.99 8.85
C ASP A 91 5.52 -5.91 8.39
N ILE A 92 4.37 -5.78 9.06
CA ILE A 92 3.39 -4.72 8.78
C ILE A 92 4.02 -3.34 9.01
N LEU A 93 4.71 -3.14 10.13
CA LEU A 93 5.37 -1.87 10.43
C LEU A 93 6.49 -1.57 9.43
N ARG A 94 7.20 -2.58 8.95
CA ARG A 94 8.20 -2.43 7.89
C ARG A 94 7.54 -1.96 6.60
N GLN A 95 6.48 -2.62 6.13
CA GLN A 95 5.74 -2.21 4.92
C GLN A 95 5.20 -0.78 5.05
N LEU A 96 4.62 -0.45 6.22
CA LEU A 96 4.12 0.90 6.51
C LEU A 96 5.23 1.96 6.50
N ALA A 97 6.49 1.59 6.72
CA ALA A 97 7.61 2.52 6.68
C ALA A 97 8.22 2.66 5.28
N THR A 98 8.08 1.65 4.41
CA THR A 98 8.82 1.58 3.13
C THR A 98 7.96 1.74 1.89
N ASP A 99 6.68 1.38 1.95
CA ASP A 99 5.88 1.14 0.75
C ASP A 99 4.92 2.30 0.45
N TRP A 100 5.30 3.53 0.84
CA TRP A 100 4.59 4.74 0.41
C TRP A 100 5.13 5.20 -0.94
N GLU A 101 4.24 5.36 -1.90
CA GLU A 101 4.58 5.92 -3.21
C GLU A 101 4.13 7.40 -3.24
N VAL A 102 5.05 8.28 -3.63
CA VAL A 102 4.83 9.72 -3.67
C VAL A 102 5.30 10.25 -5.01
N ASP A 103 4.33 10.67 -5.83
CA ASP A 103 4.57 11.23 -7.14
C ASP A 103 4.17 12.71 -7.20
N ARG A 104 4.94 13.50 -7.94
CA ARG A 104 4.55 14.89 -8.20
C ARG A 104 3.42 14.91 -9.23
N VAL A 105 2.41 15.75 -9.00
CA VAL A 105 1.45 16.07 -10.06
C VAL A 105 2.17 16.98 -11.06
N GLU A 106 2.50 16.47 -12.26
CA GLU A 106 2.97 17.34 -13.33
C GLU A 106 1.86 18.34 -13.69
N GLN A 107 2.21 19.63 -13.71
CA GLN A 107 1.32 20.73 -14.10
C GLN A 107 1.20 20.84 -15.61
#